data_AF-A0AAD9TNQ0-F1
#
_entry.id   AF-A0AAD9TNQ0-F1
#
_cell.length_a   1.000
_cell.length_b   1.000
_cell.length_c   1.000
_cell.angle_alpha   90.00
_cell.angle_beta   90.00
_cell.angle_gamma   90.00
#
_symmetry.space_group_name_H-M   'P 1'
#
loop_
_entity.id
_entity.type
_entity.pdbx_description
1 polymer ?
#
loop_
_entity_poly.entity_id
_entity_poly.type
_entity_poly.pdbx_seq_one_letter_code
_entity_poly.pdbx_strand_id
1 'polypeptide(L)'
;MKMQLFKPYAPSSQSTSAFEFAFKGFNASGILLYGSATLDSSAISLTQNTTFSIGRAVYHSKILTSLHNSSTVLPFRTSFTFSITPYKNQPPGHGLVFVFVPSSGTAGASSAQHLGFLNRTNDGNPDNHVFGIEFDVFQNQEFSDINGNHVGVNVNSLTSVVSHKAGYWLQGDAKNSHNNKTNWSFHELKLNNGAIYQANSNNGSCKHEKAAEAVDQCFPRSVQNFS
;
A
#
# COMPACT_ATOMS: atom_id res chain seq x y z
N MET A 1 12.23 3.92 2.25
CA MET A 1 10.89 4.39 1.84
C MET A 1 11.01 5.79 1.28
N LYS A 2 10.35 6.08 0.16
CA LYS A 2 10.26 7.41 -0.45
C LYS A 2 8.78 7.72 -0.70
N MET A 3 8.36 8.94 -0.43
CA MET A 3 7.01 9.44 -0.71
C MET A 3 7.08 10.84 -1.31
N GLN A 4 6.23 11.08 -2.30
CA GLN A 4 6.02 12.38 -2.92
C GLN A 4 4.51 12.63 -3.02
N LEU A 5 4.05 13.80 -2.58
CA LEU A 5 2.68 14.26 -2.75
C LEU A 5 2.68 15.53 -3.60
N PHE A 6 2.00 15.48 -4.73
CA PHE A 6 1.95 16.53 -5.74
C PHE A 6 0.74 17.43 -5.50
N LYS A 7 0.93 18.75 -5.62
CA LYS A 7 -0.20 19.68 -5.65
C LYS A 7 -0.99 19.54 -6.96
N PRO A 8 -2.28 19.92 -7.00
CA PRO A 8 -3.06 19.87 -8.23
C PRO A 8 -2.44 20.78 -9.27
N TYR A 9 -2.46 20.35 -10.52
CA TYR A 9 -1.93 21.11 -11.64
C TYR A 9 -2.76 22.40 -11.83
N ALA A 10 -2.13 23.56 -11.68
CA ALA A 10 -2.68 24.82 -12.17
C ALA A 10 -2.18 25.03 -13.62
N PRO A 11 -3.05 25.29 -14.60
CA PRO A 11 -2.65 25.54 -15.99
C PRO A 11 -2.06 26.96 -16.12
N SER A 12 -0.86 27.15 -15.60
CA SER A 12 0.08 28.20 -15.98
C SER A 12 1.46 27.76 -15.52
N SER A 13 2.50 28.17 -16.26
CA SER A 13 3.90 27.71 -16.21
C SER A 13 4.60 27.86 -14.84
N GLN A 14 4.12 27.17 -13.81
CA GLN A 14 4.71 27.14 -12.48
C GLN A 14 5.17 25.73 -12.15
N SER A 15 6.34 25.67 -11.48
CA SER A 15 6.91 24.45 -10.93
C SER A 15 5.89 23.70 -10.07
N THR A 16 5.64 22.44 -10.38
CA THR A 16 4.89 21.53 -9.49
C THR A 16 5.61 21.45 -8.15
N SER A 17 5.04 22.03 -7.09
CA SER A 17 5.58 21.83 -5.74
C SER A 17 5.03 20.53 -5.17
N ALA A 18 5.92 19.69 -4.65
CA ALA A 18 5.58 18.43 -4.03
C ALA A 18 6.07 18.41 -2.58
N PHE A 19 5.28 17.83 -1.68
CA PHE A 19 5.76 17.45 -0.36
C PHE A 19 6.50 16.11 -0.49
N GLU A 20 7.77 16.05 -0.11
CA GLU A 20 8.62 14.86 -0.30
C GLU A 20 9.32 14.49 1.00
N PHE A 21 9.36 13.19 1.28
CA PHE A 21 10.25 12.63 2.29
C PHE A 21 10.88 11.32 1.79
N ALA A 22 12.09 11.06 2.25
CA ALA A 22 12.82 9.85 1.94
C ALA A 22 13.60 9.34 3.15
N PHE A 23 13.37 8.08 3.50
CA PHE A 23 14.11 7.31 4.49
C PHE A 23 15.03 6.34 3.76
N LYS A 24 16.34 6.61 3.81
CA LYS A 24 17.41 5.69 3.37
C LYS A 24 17.72 4.61 4.42
N GLY A 25 17.33 4.88 5.65
CA GLY A 25 17.33 4.01 6.81
C GLY A 25 16.40 4.62 7.84
N PHE A 26 16.07 3.87 8.87
CA PHE A 26 15.19 4.33 9.93
C PHE A 26 16.03 4.72 11.14
N ASN A 27 15.98 5.99 11.53
CA ASN A 27 16.39 6.43 12.85
C ASN A 27 15.10 6.79 13.62
N ALA A 28 15.16 6.89 14.95
CA ALA A 28 13.99 7.22 15.76
C ALA A 28 13.42 8.63 15.49
N SER A 29 14.07 9.44 14.63
CA SER A 29 13.60 10.77 14.27
C SER A 29 12.71 10.71 13.03
N GLY A 30 11.51 11.25 13.13
CA GLY A 30 10.61 11.42 11.98
C GLY A 30 9.60 10.31 11.73
N ILE A 31 9.65 9.22 12.50
CA ILE A 31 8.68 8.12 12.49
C ILE A 31 8.18 7.86 13.90
N LEU A 32 6.86 7.69 14.03
CA LEU A 32 6.22 7.27 15.26
C LEU A 32 5.86 5.80 15.16
N LEU A 33 6.21 5.04 16.19
CA LEU A 33 5.94 3.60 16.28
C LEU A 33 4.78 3.36 17.26
N TYR A 34 3.86 2.49 16.88
CA TYR A 34 2.70 2.10 17.68
C TYR A 34 2.52 0.59 17.69
N GLY A 35 1.87 0.09 18.74
CA GLY A 35 1.64 -1.33 18.95
C GLY A 35 2.97 -2.08 19.13
N SER A 36 3.14 -3.17 18.40
CA SER A 36 4.33 -4.03 18.42
C SER A 36 5.47 -3.53 17.53
N ALA A 37 5.30 -2.39 16.85
CA ALA A 37 6.31 -1.88 15.94
C ALA A 37 7.58 -1.47 16.68
N THR A 38 8.72 -1.93 16.19
CA THR A 38 10.04 -1.70 16.76
C THR A 38 11.03 -1.28 15.68
N LEU A 39 12.03 -0.50 16.08
CA LEU A 39 13.15 -0.16 15.22
C LEU A 39 14.25 -1.19 15.42
N ASP A 40 14.58 -1.93 14.36
CA ASP A 40 15.70 -2.86 14.34
C ASP A 40 16.78 -2.35 13.40
N SER A 41 17.81 -1.71 13.97
CA SER A 41 19.02 -1.23 13.31
C SER A 41 18.78 -0.32 12.09
N SER A 42 18.38 -0.87 10.95
CA SER A 42 18.09 -0.18 9.69
C SER A 42 16.69 -0.46 9.11
N ALA A 43 15.88 -1.28 9.78
CA ALA A 43 14.54 -1.68 9.35
C ALA A 43 13.51 -1.42 10.46
N ILE A 44 12.25 -1.25 10.07
CA ILE A 44 11.14 -1.25 11.02
C ILE A 44 10.54 -2.65 11.00
N SER A 45 10.54 -3.31 12.16
CA SER A 45 9.78 -4.54 12.36
C SER A 45 8.40 -4.16 12.86
N LEU A 46 7.36 -4.36 12.04
CA LEU A 46 5.99 -4.06 12.44
C LEU A 46 5.49 -5.10 13.45
N THR A 47 5.60 -6.37 13.11
CA THR A 47 5.21 -7.49 13.97
C THR A 47 6.41 -8.38 14.26
N GLN A 48 6.29 -9.18 15.32
CA GLN A 48 7.28 -10.19 15.72
C GLN A 48 6.58 -11.54 15.94
N ASN A 49 7.20 -12.46 16.69
CA ASN A 49 6.67 -13.80 16.96
C ASN A 49 5.55 -13.79 18.00
N THR A 50 4.50 -13.04 17.71
CA THR A 50 3.33 -12.89 18.57
C THR A 50 2.09 -12.90 17.70
N THR A 51 1.22 -13.87 17.98
CA THR A 51 -0.09 -13.98 17.32
C THR A 51 -0.95 -12.78 17.70
N PHE A 52 -1.87 -12.40 16.79
CA PHE A 52 -2.80 -11.29 17.02
C PHE A 52 -2.12 -9.96 17.40
N SER A 53 -0.99 -9.65 16.76
CA SER A 53 -0.27 -8.40 16.95
C SER A 53 -0.62 -7.34 15.90
N ILE A 54 -0.50 -6.07 16.29
CA ILE A 54 -0.60 -4.92 15.39
C ILE A 54 0.70 -4.13 15.53
N GLY A 55 1.39 -3.93 14.41
CA GLY A 55 2.51 -3.01 14.32
C GLY A 55 2.17 -1.88 13.37
N ARG A 56 2.43 -0.65 13.79
CA ARG A 56 2.26 0.50 12.90
C ARG A 56 3.43 1.46 13.03
N ALA A 57 3.93 1.90 11.88
CA ALA A 57 4.88 3.00 11.78
C ALA A 57 4.26 4.09 10.90
N VAL A 58 4.23 5.32 11.41
CA VAL A 58 3.69 6.46 10.68
C VAL A 58 4.70 7.59 10.62
N TYR A 59 4.65 8.36 9.54
CA TYR A 59 5.39 9.60 9.45
C TYR A 59 4.92 10.58 10.53
N HIS A 60 5.86 11.21 11.25
CA HIS A 60 5.56 12.00 12.44
C HIS A 60 4.68 13.23 12.19
N SER A 61 4.73 13.79 10.98
CA SER A 61 3.98 15.00 10.62
C SER A 61 2.74 14.65 9.82
N LYS A 62 1.63 15.37 10.07
CA LYS A 62 0.42 15.23 9.27
C LYS A 62 0.67 15.61 7.82
N ILE A 63 0.11 14.83 6.91
CA ILE A 63 0.18 15.08 5.47
C ILE A 63 -1.22 15.45 5.01
N LEU A 64 -1.36 16.60 4.37
CA LEU A 64 -2.62 17.05 3.80
C LEU A 64 -2.89 16.26 2.51
N THR A 65 -3.91 15.40 2.47
CA THR A 65 -4.21 14.53 1.32
C THR A 65 -5.24 15.10 0.36
N SER A 66 -5.99 16.15 0.73
CA SER A 66 -6.93 16.87 -0.13
C SER A 66 -6.87 18.37 0.17
N LEU A 67 -7.26 19.20 -0.80
CA LEU A 67 -7.42 20.64 -0.53
C LEU A 67 -8.74 20.91 0.19
N HIS A 68 -8.77 21.96 1.00
CA HIS A 68 -9.98 22.39 1.70
C HIS A 68 -11.14 22.61 0.70
N ASN A 69 -12.32 22.05 0.99
CA ASN A 69 -13.49 22.03 0.10
C ASN A 69 -13.27 21.36 -1.27
N SER A 70 -12.25 20.52 -1.42
CA SER A 70 -12.05 19.71 -2.62
C SER A 70 -12.34 18.25 -2.31
N SER A 71 -13.19 17.63 -3.13
CA SER A 71 -13.36 16.17 -3.13
C SER A 71 -12.16 15.44 -3.76
N THR A 72 -11.22 16.19 -4.38
CA THR A 72 -10.08 15.62 -5.09
C THR A 72 -8.91 15.36 -4.15
N VAL A 73 -8.48 14.09 -4.11
CA VAL A 73 -7.24 13.68 -3.42
C VAL A 73 -6.03 14.12 -4.22
N LEU A 74 -5.03 14.62 -3.51
CA LEU A 74 -3.75 15.00 -4.06
C LEU A 74 -3.02 13.78 -4.64
N PRO A 75 -2.42 13.91 -5.83
CA PRO A 75 -1.67 12.80 -6.37
C PRO A 75 -0.47 12.47 -5.48
N PHE A 76 -0.22 11.21 -5.17
CA PHE A 76 0.94 10.71 -4.46
C PHE A 76 1.70 9.65 -5.28
N ARG A 77 2.97 9.51 -4.96
CA ARG A 77 3.85 8.41 -5.35
C ARG A 77 4.59 7.91 -4.14
N THR A 78 4.62 6.61 -3.94
CA THR A 78 5.38 5.97 -2.87
C THR A 78 6.21 4.82 -3.42
N SER A 79 7.38 4.63 -2.81
CA SER A 79 8.24 3.48 -3.06
C SER A 79 8.84 3.00 -1.74
N PHE A 80 8.71 1.73 -1.44
CA PHE A 80 9.31 1.13 -0.25
C PHE A 80 9.67 -0.32 -0.49
N THR A 81 10.60 -0.81 0.33
CA THR A 81 10.98 -2.21 0.36
C THR A 81 10.40 -2.87 1.60
N PHE A 82 9.92 -4.09 1.47
CA PHE A 82 9.38 -4.85 2.60
C PHE A 82 9.73 -6.34 2.46
N SER A 83 9.57 -7.09 3.56
CA SER A 83 9.69 -8.55 3.60
C SER A 83 8.63 -9.08 4.54
N ILE A 84 8.00 -10.20 4.17
CA ILE A 84 7.06 -10.93 5.01
C ILE A 84 7.62 -12.33 5.22
N THR A 85 7.97 -12.65 6.46
CA THR A 85 8.54 -13.94 6.84
C THR A 85 7.63 -14.61 7.85
N PRO A 86 6.91 -15.68 7.47
CA PRO A 86 6.14 -16.48 8.40
C PRO A 86 7.02 -17.14 9.45
N TYR A 87 6.47 -17.31 10.65
CA TYR A 87 7.11 -18.13 11.67
C TYR A 87 6.99 -19.61 11.34
N LYS A 88 8.04 -20.36 11.65
CA LYS A 88 8.07 -21.81 11.44
C LYS A 88 6.89 -22.46 12.19
N ASN A 89 6.18 -23.35 11.50
CA ASN A 89 5.01 -24.07 12.01
C ASN A 89 3.79 -23.19 12.37
N GLN A 90 3.74 -21.94 11.89
CA GLN A 90 2.53 -21.11 11.96
C GLN A 90 1.96 -20.90 10.55
N PRO A 91 0.63 -20.86 10.38
CA PRO A 91 0.03 -20.37 9.15
C PRO A 91 0.57 -18.97 8.83
N PRO A 92 0.88 -18.67 7.56
CA PRO A 92 1.23 -17.30 7.19
C PRO A 92 0.04 -16.38 7.44
N GLY A 93 0.29 -15.15 7.88
CA GLY A 93 -0.76 -14.15 7.96
C GLY A 93 -0.48 -12.99 8.92
N HIS A 94 -1.16 -11.86 8.75
CA HIS A 94 -2.17 -11.64 7.71
C HIS A 94 -1.64 -10.83 6.52
N GLY A 95 -0.88 -9.77 6.75
CA GLY A 95 -0.28 -9.01 5.65
C GLY A 95 0.43 -7.76 6.11
N LEU A 96 0.73 -6.90 5.12
CA LEU A 96 1.25 -5.56 5.30
C LEU A 96 0.30 -4.58 4.61
N VAL A 97 0.10 -3.39 5.18
CA VAL A 97 -0.67 -2.33 4.53
C VAL A 97 0.06 -1.00 4.60
N PHE A 98 0.18 -0.32 3.45
CA PHE A 98 0.55 1.10 3.40
C PHE A 98 -0.71 1.94 3.56
N VAL A 99 -0.73 2.89 4.52
CA VAL A 99 -1.96 3.57 4.91
C VAL A 99 -1.88 5.10 4.88
N PHE A 100 -3.01 5.74 4.53
CA PHE A 100 -3.36 7.08 4.98
C PHE A 100 -4.52 6.95 5.97
N VAL A 101 -4.34 7.48 7.18
CA VAL A 101 -5.29 7.37 8.29
C VAL A 101 -5.44 8.72 9.01
N PRO A 102 -6.64 9.04 9.54
CA PRO A 102 -6.87 10.29 10.25
C PRO A 102 -6.18 10.32 11.64
N SER A 103 -5.84 9.15 12.19
CA SER A 103 -5.20 9.00 13.50
C SER A 103 -3.99 8.06 13.45
N SER A 104 -2.93 8.46 14.16
CA SER A 104 -1.63 7.79 14.12
C SER A 104 -1.61 6.43 14.85
N GLY A 105 -2.36 6.29 15.93
CA GLY A 105 -2.35 5.12 16.81
C GLY A 105 -3.17 3.94 16.30
N THR A 106 -3.16 2.84 17.04
CA THR A 106 -3.87 1.59 16.69
C THR A 106 -5.25 1.47 17.34
N ALA A 107 -5.72 2.51 18.03
CA ALA A 107 -7.06 2.53 18.62
C ALA A 107 -8.12 2.43 17.51
N GLY A 108 -9.10 1.55 17.69
CA GLY A 108 -10.11 1.29 16.67
C GLY A 108 -9.62 0.42 15.51
N ALA A 109 -8.46 -0.21 15.63
CA ALA A 109 -8.01 -1.26 14.71
C ALA A 109 -7.87 -2.60 15.45
N SER A 110 -8.06 -3.70 14.72
CA SER A 110 -7.80 -5.05 15.21
C SER A 110 -6.74 -5.76 14.37
N SER A 111 -6.11 -6.76 14.97
CA SER A 111 -5.11 -7.60 14.32
C SER A 111 -5.75 -8.55 13.29
N ALA A 112 -4.92 -9.47 12.81
CA ALA A 112 -5.32 -10.56 11.94
C ALA A 112 -5.91 -10.05 10.63
N GLN A 113 -7.09 -10.54 10.24
CA GLN A 113 -7.72 -10.24 8.96
C GLN A 113 -8.04 -8.75 8.75
N HIS A 114 -8.01 -7.93 9.80
CA HIS A 114 -8.26 -6.49 9.69
C HIS A 114 -7.01 -5.64 9.44
N LEU A 115 -5.86 -6.30 9.23
CA LEU A 115 -4.58 -5.73 8.83
C LEU A 115 -4.08 -4.57 9.71
N GLY A 116 -4.61 -4.44 10.93
CA GLY A 116 -4.21 -3.40 11.86
C GLY A 116 -4.63 -1.98 11.49
N PHE A 117 -5.61 -1.79 10.59
CA PHE A 117 -6.13 -0.46 10.25
C PHE A 117 -7.66 -0.31 10.30
N LEU A 118 -8.40 -1.41 10.32
CA LEU A 118 -9.85 -1.46 10.54
C LEU A 118 -10.20 -2.49 11.60
N ASN A 119 -11.48 -2.62 11.91
CA ASN A 119 -12.06 -3.63 12.76
C ASN A 119 -13.49 -3.95 12.31
N ARG A 120 -14.09 -5.01 12.85
CA ARG A 120 -15.45 -5.47 12.49
C ARG A 120 -16.55 -4.41 12.56
N THR A 121 -16.44 -3.43 13.46
CA THR A 121 -17.45 -2.39 13.69
C THR A 121 -17.28 -1.16 12.82
N ASN A 122 -16.08 -0.93 12.26
CA ASN A 122 -15.84 0.22 11.39
C ASN A 122 -15.54 -0.17 9.94
N ASP A 123 -15.28 -1.44 9.62
CA ASP A 123 -15.12 -1.89 8.25
C ASP A 123 -16.34 -1.53 7.38
N GLY A 124 -16.10 -0.82 6.28
CA GLY A 124 -17.15 -0.32 5.38
C GLY A 124 -17.74 1.04 5.77
N ASN A 125 -17.36 1.63 6.90
CA ASN A 125 -17.86 2.94 7.29
C ASN A 125 -17.26 4.06 6.42
N PRO A 126 -18.06 4.80 5.63
CA PRO A 126 -17.57 5.89 4.78
C PRO A 126 -16.88 7.01 5.56
N ASP A 127 -17.22 7.19 6.84
CA ASP A 127 -16.66 8.23 7.72
C ASP A 127 -15.32 7.83 8.36
N ASN A 128 -14.72 6.70 7.96
CA ASN A 128 -13.39 6.32 8.43
C ASN A 128 -12.29 7.21 7.84
N HIS A 129 -12.47 7.67 6.60
CA HIS A 129 -11.48 8.39 5.80
C HIS A 129 -10.11 7.68 5.77
N VAL A 130 -10.12 6.35 5.63
CA VAL A 130 -8.90 5.53 5.54
C VAL A 130 -8.68 5.03 4.11
N PHE A 131 -7.41 5.00 3.74
CA PHE A 131 -6.94 4.41 2.48
C PHE A 131 -5.81 3.42 2.78
N GLY A 132 -5.84 2.28 2.10
CA GLY A 132 -4.85 1.22 2.22
C GLY A 132 -4.39 0.70 0.88
N ILE A 133 -3.11 0.34 0.79
CA ILE A 133 -2.59 -0.58 -0.22
C ILE A 133 -2.11 -1.82 0.53
N GLU A 134 -2.89 -2.89 0.46
CA GLU A 134 -2.61 -4.14 1.16
C GLU A 134 -1.73 -5.07 0.34
N PHE A 135 -0.91 -5.83 1.05
CA PHE A 135 -0.10 -6.95 0.58
C PHE A 135 -0.52 -8.13 1.44
N ASP A 136 -1.62 -8.77 1.03
CA ASP A 136 -2.29 -9.82 1.78
C ASP A 136 -1.70 -11.18 1.44
N VAL A 137 -1.44 -11.98 2.47
CA VAL A 137 -0.86 -13.32 2.39
C VAL A 137 -1.75 -14.39 3.02
N PHE A 138 -3.02 -14.05 3.26
CA PHE A 138 -4.07 -14.91 3.75
C PHE A 138 -5.34 -14.70 2.91
N GLN A 139 -6.23 -15.70 2.84
CA GLN A 139 -7.49 -15.56 2.12
C GLN A 139 -8.64 -15.45 3.10
N ASN A 140 -9.24 -14.27 3.18
CA ASN A 140 -10.43 -13.96 3.95
C ASN A 140 -11.66 -13.93 3.03
N GLN A 141 -12.50 -14.95 3.15
CA GLN A 141 -13.73 -15.07 2.35
C GLN A 141 -14.70 -13.91 2.64
N GLU A 142 -14.73 -13.44 3.89
CA GLU A 142 -15.56 -12.32 4.34
C GLU A 142 -15.21 -10.98 3.64
N PHE A 143 -14.01 -10.83 3.10
CA PHE A 143 -13.56 -9.63 2.37
C PHE A 143 -13.46 -9.85 0.86
N SER A 144 -13.97 -10.99 0.38
CA SER A 144 -13.96 -11.35 -1.05
C SER A 144 -12.55 -11.45 -1.65
N ASP A 145 -11.58 -11.90 -0.86
CA ASP A 145 -10.20 -12.07 -1.32
C ASP A 145 -10.11 -13.04 -2.50
N ILE A 146 -9.42 -12.58 -3.55
CA ILE A 146 -9.26 -13.34 -4.80
C ILE A 146 -8.40 -14.59 -4.62
N ASN A 147 -7.48 -14.58 -3.65
CA ASN A 147 -6.63 -15.69 -3.20
C ASN A 147 -5.90 -15.29 -1.90
N GLY A 148 -5.11 -16.19 -1.33
CA GLY A 148 -4.28 -15.91 -0.16
C GLY A 148 -2.92 -15.29 -0.45
N ASN A 149 -2.78 -14.55 -1.55
CA ASN A 149 -1.52 -13.90 -1.97
C ASN A 149 -1.82 -12.84 -3.04
N HIS A 150 -2.26 -11.67 -2.60
CA HIS A 150 -2.68 -10.59 -3.48
C HIS A 150 -2.23 -9.21 -2.99
N VAL A 151 -2.36 -8.24 -3.88
CA VAL A 151 -2.23 -6.82 -3.59
C VAL A 151 -3.57 -6.17 -3.88
N GLY A 152 -4.03 -5.32 -2.97
CA GLY A 152 -5.34 -4.69 -3.03
C GLY A 152 -5.31 -3.21 -2.68
N VAL A 153 -6.32 -2.48 -3.14
CA VAL A 153 -6.57 -1.09 -2.75
C VAL A 153 -7.82 -1.04 -1.90
N ASN A 154 -7.67 -0.62 -0.65
CA ASN A 154 -8.74 -0.51 0.32
C ASN A 154 -9.17 0.95 0.48
N VAL A 155 -10.47 1.21 0.43
CA VAL A 155 -11.04 2.53 0.69
C VAL A 155 -12.15 2.34 1.71
N ASN A 156 -11.91 2.78 2.95
CA ASN A 156 -12.84 2.64 4.08
C ASN A 156 -13.29 1.20 4.42
N SER A 157 -12.86 0.19 3.68
CA SER A 157 -13.20 -1.22 3.87
C SER A 157 -12.04 -2.14 3.54
N LEU A 158 -11.99 -3.31 4.19
CA LEU A 158 -11.10 -4.43 3.88
C LEU A 158 -11.48 -5.13 2.57
N THR A 159 -12.73 -5.01 2.11
CA THR A 159 -13.06 -5.43 0.73
C THR A 159 -12.40 -4.47 -0.25
N SER A 160 -11.37 -4.94 -0.93
CA SER A 160 -10.60 -4.17 -1.90
C SER A 160 -11.47 -3.67 -3.06
N VAL A 161 -11.30 -2.40 -3.45
CA VAL A 161 -11.98 -1.84 -4.64
C VAL A 161 -11.37 -2.37 -5.93
N VAL A 162 -10.10 -2.79 -5.87
CA VAL A 162 -9.38 -3.50 -6.92
C VAL A 162 -8.32 -4.36 -6.26
N SER A 163 -8.15 -5.59 -6.75
CA SER A 163 -7.11 -6.51 -6.29
C SER A 163 -6.55 -7.35 -7.44
N HIS A 164 -5.28 -7.71 -7.31
CA HIS A 164 -4.58 -8.58 -8.25
C HIS A 164 -3.66 -9.54 -7.51
N LYS A 165 -3.41 -10.71 -8.10
CA LYS A 165 -2.40 -11.62 -7.58
C LYS A 165 -1.08 -10.88 -7.42
N ALA A 166 -0.34 -11.16 -6.35
CA ALA A 166 0.98 -10.56 -6.17
C ALA A 166 1.92 -11.02 -7.29
N GLY A 167 2.55 -10.08 -7.99
CA GLY A 167 3.40 -10.40 -9.12
C GLY A 167 3.88 -9.18 -9.90
N TYR A 168 4.54 -9.42 -11.02
CA TYR A 168 4.98 -8.37 -11.94
C TYR A 168 4.91 -8.83 -13.39
N TRP A 169 4.76 -7.88 -14.31
CA TRP A 169 4.78 -8.15 -15.74
C TRP A 169 6.19 -7.99 -16.30
N LEU A 170 6.63 -8.96 -17.09
CA LEU A 170 7.82 -8.86 -17.91
C LEU A 170 7.43 -8.67 -19.36
N GLN A 171 8.17 -7.80 -20.03
CA GLN A 171 8.10 -7.65 -21.48
C GLN A 171 9.04 -8.68 -22.10
N GLY A 172 8.50 -9.58 -22.93
CA GLY A 172 9.31 -10.53 -23.68
C GLY A 172 10.03 -9.86 -24.86
N ASP A 173 11.23 -10.35 -25.17
CA ASP A 173 12.11 -9.79 -26.21
C ASP A 173 11.65 -10.09 -27.66
N ALA A 174 10.58 -10.87 -27.84
CA ALA A 174 10.18 -11.36 -29.16
C ALA A 174 9.45 -10.30 -30.00
N LYS A 175 10.22 -9.49 -30.72
CA LYS A 175 9.74 -8.80 -31.94
C LYS A 175 9.58 -9.84 -33.05
N ASN A 176 8.45 -10.54 -33.11
CA ASN A 176 8.09 -11.25 -34.33
C ASN A 176 7.79 -10.20 -35.41
N SER A 177 8.65 -10.13 -36.43
CA SER A 177 8.66 -9.14 -37.52
C SER A 177 7.38 -9.10 -38.37
N HIS A 178 6.37 -9.93 -38.06
CA HIS A 178 5.09 -9.92 -38.76
C HIS A 178 3.94 -9.28 -37.97
N ASN A 179 4.01 -9.18 -36.64
CA ASN A 179 2.96 -8.58 -35.82
C ASN A 179 3.61 -7.75 -34.72
N ASN A 180 3.45 -6.42 -34.75
CA ASN A 180 4.01 -5.46 -33.80
C ASN A 180 3.39 -5.56 -32.38
N LYS A 181 3.14 -6.77 -31.87
CA LYS A 181 2.59 -7.05 -30.54
C LYS A 181 3.74 -7.34 -29.58
N THR A 182 3.97 -6.46 -28.61
CA THR A 182 4.80 -6.75 -27.44
C THR A 182 4.16 -7.87 -26.64
N ASN A 183 4.89 -8.97 -26.40
CA ASN A 183 4.40 -10.06 -25.56
C ASN A 183 4.68 -9.72 -24.10
N TRP A 184 3.65 -9.76 -23.24
CA TRP A 184 3.78 -9.53 -21.81
C TRP A 184 3.48 -10.83 -21.06
N SER A 185 4.35 -11.23 -20.14
CA SER A 185 4.13 -12.38 -19.27
C SER A 185 4.01 -11.94 -17.81
N PHE A 186 3.01 -12.46 -17.12
CA PHE A 186 2.86 -12.24 -15.68
C PHE A 186 3.68 -13.25 -14.90
N HIS A 187 4.49 -12.76 -13.96
CA HIS A 187 5.28 -13.57 -13.04
C HIS A 187 4.70 -13.39 -11.64
N GLU A 188 4.04 -14.45 -11.15
CA GLU A 188 3.47 -14.48 -9.79
C GLU A 188 4.60 -14.52 -8.75
N LEU A 189 4.45 -13.73 -7.69
CA LEU A 189 5.36 -13.66 -6.54
C LEU A 189 4.68 -14.31 -5.34
N LYS A 190 5.46 -14.92 -4.43
CA LYS A 190 4.96 -15.41 -3.15
C LYS A 190 5.42 -14.47 -2.04
N LEU A 191 4.55 -13.56 -1.61
CA LEU A 191 4.91 -12.46 -0.71
C LEU A 191 5.47 -12.93 0.65
N ASN A 192 5.01 -14.07 1.15
CA ASN A 192 5.36 -14.63 2.46
C ASN A 192 6.55 -15.61 2.43
N ASN A 193 7.52 -15.41 1.54
CA ASN A 193 8.71 -16.26 1.42
C ASN A 193 9.97 -15.68 2.08
N GLY A 194 9.87 -14.52 2.75
CA GLY A 194 10.99 -13.82 3.36
C GLY A 194 11.95 -13.14 2.37
N ALA A 195 11.61 -13.08 1.08
CA ALA A 195 12.34 -12.27 0.12
C ALA A 195 12.03 -10.78 0.32
N ILE A 196 12.97 -9.93 -0.10
CA ILE A 196 12.80 -8.48 -0.08
C ILE A 196 12.09 -8.04 -1.37
N TYR A 197 10.99 -7.34 -1.22
CA TYR A 197 10.15 -6.85 -2.33
C TYR A 197 10.21 -5.34 -2.48
N GLN A 198 10.40 -4.91 -3.73
CA GLN A 198 10.00 -3.63 -4.31
C GLN A 198 8.50 -3.36 -4.24
N ALA A 199 7.98 -2.31 -3.61
CA ALA A 199 6.63 -1.81 -3.87
C ALA A 199 6.69 -0.39 -4.43
N ASN A 200 6.03 -0.15 -5.55
CA ASN A 200 5.83 1.18 -6.13
C ASN A 200 4.33 1.42 -6.33
N SER A 201 3.84 2.58 -5.91
CA SER A 201 2.44 2.97 -6.10
C SER A 201 2.33 4.44 -6.50
N ASN A 202 1.39 4.73 -7.39
CA ASN A 202 1.00 6.06 -7.79
C ASN A 202 -0.53 6.15 -7.88
N ASN A 203 -1.12 7.32 -7.62
CA ASN A 203 -2.55 7.57 -7.88
C ASN A 203 -2.77 8.60 -9.03
N GLY A 204 -1.68 9.00 -9.69
CA GLY A 204 -1.64 10.10 -10.65
C GLY A 204 -1.23 9.62 -12.04
N SER A 205 -2.24 9.29 -12.86
CA SER A 205 -2.17 8.87 -14.28
C SER A 205 -1.31 7.64 -14.59
N CYS A 206 -1.95 6.61 -15.15
CA CYS A 206 -1.31 5.39 -15.64
C CYS A 206 -0.24 5.72 -16.69
N LYS A 207 1.01 5.37 -16.41
CA LYS A 207 2.05 5.22 -17.41
C LYS A 207 2.75 3.90 -17.13
N HIS A 208 2.54 2.95 -18.02
CA HIS A 208 3.19 1.65 -18.07
C HIS A 208 4.71 1.79 -17.95
N GLU A 209 5.28 1.61 -16.75
CA GLU A 209 6.73 1.64 -16.54
C GLU A 209 7.14 0.82 -15.30
N LYS A 210 7.47 -0.46 -15.57
CA LYS A 210 8.31 -1.45 -14.87
C LYS A 210 8.47 -1.41 -13.33
N ALA A 211 8.28 -2.62 -12.78
CA ALA A 211 8.75 -3.21 -11.52
C ALA A 211 7.80 -3.06 -10.30
N ALA A 212 7.13 -4.17 -10.00
CA ALA A 212 6.21 -4.39 -8.88
C ALA A 212 5.16 -3.28 -8.71
N GLU A 213 4.31 -3.17 -9.74
CA GLU A 213 3.10 -2.37 -9.70
C GLU A 213 2.09 -3.05 -8.76
N ALA A 214 2.07 -2.60 -7.51
CA ALA A 214 0.85 -2.62 -6.73
C ALA A 214 -0.13 -1.68 -7.44
N VAL A 215 -0.97 -2.25 -8.31
CA VAL A 215 -2.13 -1.59 -8.91
C VAL A 215 -1.79 -0.32 -9.71
N ASP A 216 -1.23 -0.47 -10.92
CA ASP A 216 -1.28 0.60 -11.95
C ASP A 216 -2.57 0.51 -12.81
N GLN A 217 -3.57 -0.28 -12.36
CA GLN A 217 -4.91 -0.21 -12.91
C GLN A 217 -5.69 0.86 -12.14
N CYS A 218 -5.71 2.06 -12.73
CA CYS A 218 -6.69 3.12 -12.52
C CYS A 218 -7.35 3.15 -11.14
N PHE A 219 -7.03 4.16 -10.32
CA PHE A 219 -7.99 4.62 -9.31
C PHE A 219 -9.36 4.74 -10.00
N PRO A 220 -10.36 3.92 -9.62
CA PRO A 220 -11.68 4.04 -10.21
C PRO A 220 -12.12 5.50 -10.04
N ARG A 221 -12.68 6.12 -11.08
CA ARG A 221 -13.22 7.50 -11.00
C ARG A 221 -14.25 7.66 -9.86
N SER A 222 -14.73 6.57 -9.28
CA SER A 222 -15.60 6.52 -8.09
C SER A 222 -14.91 6.76 -6.75
N VAL A 223 -13.57 6.80 -6.68
CA VAL A 223 -12.79 7.05 -5.44
C VAL A 223 -12.56 8.55 -5.20
N GLN A 224 -13.23 9.43 -5.95
CA GLN A 224 -13.11 10.90 -5.86
C GLN A 224 -13.95 11.55 -4.77
N ASN A 225 -14.47 10.81 -3.79
CA ASN A 225 -15.24 11.36 -2.68
C ASN A 225 -14.52 11.08 -1.36
N PHE A 226 -13.42 11.80 -1.13
CA PHE A 226 -12.90 12.02 0.21
C PHE A 226 -13.39 13.40 0.65
N SER A 227 -14.58 13.43 1.27
CA SER A 227 -15.03 14.57 2.07
C SER A 227 -14.52 14.44 3.49
#